data_AF-A0A952C1M8-F1
#
_entry.id   AF-A0A952C1M8-F1
#
_cell.length_a   1.000
_cell.length_b   1.000
_cell.length_c   1.000
_cell.angle_alpha   90.00
_cell.angle_beta   90.00
_cell.angle_gamma   90.00
#
_symmetry.space_group_name_H-M   'P 1'
#
loop_
_entity.id
_entity.type
_entity.pdbx_description
1 polymer ?
#
loop_
_entity_poly.entity_id
_entity_poly.type
_entity_poly.pdbx_seq_one_letter_code
_entity_poly.pdbx_strand_id
1 'polypeptide(L)'
;MIRPESTTDAVGLQRTTCARIPTGYGTFQLCHYTNRRDHREHLALVMGDVRDGEAVLVRVHSECMTGDTFGSLRCDCGEQLHTAMQRIAEAGRGVIVYLRQEGRGIGLAQKLRAYNLQDDGYDTVEANLLLGHQADEREYWAAAGILQDLGVHSIRLLTNNPAKIEHLSEQGIVIVERVPLQPHVHAENAVYLQTKVERMRHLLQLPPVPATAMGMELPAELVQRTNDLQARAAAYYTQCAKPFVTVTYAQSLDGSIAANGSAPLQLSGPVSMAMTHALRAAHDAILVGVGTVLADDPQLTVRLAAGNHPQPVVVDSRLRFPLHARLLHHPRGVWIATTTEDGAHAVQLASSGATMLRLPGDGDGHVDLHALLRELGQRGVRSVMVEGGAQILSSFIRERLVQQVVVTVVPRLVGGLPALDLYGPRSRNGATPGSRLKELAYFPAGDDLVVWGEPDWSC
;
A
#
# COMPACT_ATOMS: atom_id res chain seq x y z
N MET A 1 -21.56 -44.47 -22.48
CA MET A 1 -22.34 -44.51 -21.23
C MET A 1 -21.44 -45.15 -20.19
N ILE A 2 -20.64 -44.35 -19.47
CA ILE A 2 -19.67 -44.81 -18.47
C ILE A 2 -20.39 -44.74 -17.12
N ARG A 3 -20.53 -45.86 -16.42
CA ARG A 3 -21.14 -45.92 -15.09
C ARG A 3 -20.22 -45.21 -14.08
N PRO A 4 -20.72 -44.40 -13.15
CA PRO A 4 -19.93 -43.94 -12.03
C PRO A 4 -19.90 -45.07 -10.99
N GLU A 5 -18.82 -45.83 -10.91
CA GLU A 5 -18.53 -46.61 -9.71
C GLU A 5 -18.16 -45.62 -8.61
N SER A 6 -19.01 -45.56 -7.58
CA SER A 6 -18.81 -44.73 -6.40
C SER A 6 -17.81 -45.42 -5.47
N THR A 7 -16.54 -45.02 -5.54
CA THR A 7 -15.58 -45.27 -4.47
C THR A 7 -15.84 -44.27 -3.35
N THR A 8 -16.54 -44.73 -2.31
CA THR A 8 -16.67 -44.01 -1.04
C THR A 8 -15.31 -44.00 -0.34
N ASP A 9 -14.64 -42.85 -0.34
CA ASP A 9 -13.34 -42.65 0.31
C ASP A 9 -13.49 -42.11 1.74
N ALA A 10 -12.48 -42.41 2.59
CA ALA A 10 -12.41 -42.12 4.03
C ALA A 10 -12.53 -40.64 4.42
N VAL A 11 -12.62 -39.74 3.44
CA VAL A 11 -12.60 -38.28 3.58
C VAL A 11 -13.97 -37.65 3.29
N GLY A 12 -14.98 -38.45 2.92
CA GLY A 12 -16.35 -37.98 2.68
C GLY A 12 -16.51 -37.10 1.44
N LEU A 13 -15.55 -37.19 0.51
CA LEU A 13 -15.52 -36.50 -0.78
C LEU A 13 -16.15 -37.40 -1.87
N GLN A 14 -17.01 -36.84 -2.72
CA GLN A 14 -17.73 -37.58 -3.76
C GLN A 14 -17.68 -36.82 -5.10
N ARG A 15 -17.20 -37.49 -6.15
CA ARG A 15 -17.30 -37.00 -7.54
C ARG A 15 -18.75 -37.11 -8.03
N THR A 16 -19.37 -35.99 -8.42
CA THR A 16 -20.79 -35.98 -8.83
C THR A 16 -20.98 -36.00 -10.34
N THR A 17 -20.17 -35.26 -11.10
CA THR A 17 -20.27 -35.18 -12.55
C THR A 17 -18.96 -34.71 -13.17
N CYS A 18 -18.75 -34.98 -14.46
CA CYS A 18 -17.68 -34.38 -15.24
C CYS A 18 -18.21 -33.91 -16.60
N ALA A 19 -17.65 -32.82 -17.12
CA ALA A 19 -18.00 -32.26 -18.42
C ALA A 19 -16.77 -31.83 -19.21
N ARG A 20 -16.86 -31.91 -20.55
CA ARG A 20 -15.84 -31.40 -21.46
C ARG A 20 -15.86 -29.87 -21.48
N ILE A 21 -14.74 -29.24 -21.14
CA ILE A 21 -14.53 -27.79 -21.15
C ILE A 21 -13.43 -27.41 -22.15
N PRO A 22 -13.80 -26.90 -23.34
CA PRO A 22 -12.83 -26.28 -24.24
C PRO A 22 -12.37 -24.92 -23.68
N THR A 23 -11.07 -24.67 -23.72
CA THR A 23 -10.45 -23.41 -23.27
C THR A 23 -9.47 -22.92 -24.33
N GLY A 24 -8.97 -21.68 -24.18
CA GLY A 24 -7.91 -21.15 -25.05
C GLY A 24 -6.59 -21.94 -25.01
N TYR A 25 -6.35 -22.73 -23.95
CA TYR A 25 -5.14 -23.53 -23.79
C TYR A 25 -5.29 -24.97 -24.29
N GLY A 26 -6.52 -25.48 -24.37
CA GLY A 26 -6.79 -26.88 -24.68
C GLY A 26 -8.15 -27.34 -24.15
N THR A 27 -8.49 -28.62 -24.38
CA THR A 27 -9.74 -29.22 -23.90
C THR A 27 -9.50 -29.99 -22.61
N PHE A 28 -10.14 -29.57 -21.51
CA PHE A 28 -10.10 -30.25 -20.22
C PHE A 28 -11.39 -31.04 -19.97
N GLN A 29 -11.35 -32.03 -19.09
CA GLN A 29 -12.51 -32.56 -18.37
C GLN A 29 -12.60 -31.86 -17.03
N LEU A 30 -13.69 -31.14 -16.77
CA LEU A 30 -13.97 -30.53 -15.47
C LEU A 30 -14.83 -31.49 -14.66
N CYS A 31 -14.28 -32.02 -13.58
CA CYS A 31 -14.96 -32.88 -12.63
C CYS A 31 -15.36 -32.09 -11.38
N HIS A 32 -16.60 -32.28 -10.95
CA HIS A 32 -17.17 -31.65 -9.76
C HIS A 32 -17.16 -32.62 -8.58
N TYR A 33 -16.75 -32.11 -7.43
CA TYR A 33 -16.66 -32.85 -6.17
C TYR A 33 -17.44 -32.11 -5.08
N THR A 34 -18.20 -32.85 -4.29
CA THR A 34 -18.81 -32.37 -3.05
C THR A 34 -18.19 -33.10 -1.88
N ASN A 35 -18.29 -32.52 -0.68
CA ASN A 35 -17.94 -33.25 0.52
C ASN A 35 -18.87 -32.93 1.70
N ARG A 36 -18.82 -33.79 2.72
CA ARG A 36 -19.60 -33.63 3.96
C ARG A 36 -18.86 -32.94 5.09
N ARG A 37 -17.55 -32.65 4.93
CA ARG A 37 -16.67 -32.15 6.00
C ARG A 37 -16.68 -30.62 6.09
N ASP A 38 -16.53 -29.92 4.96
CA ASP A 38 -16.56 -28.46 4.91
C ASP A 38 -17.80 -27.91 4.17
N HIS A 39 -18.63 -28.80 3.61
CA HIS A 39 -19.82 -28.48 2.81
C HIS A 39 -19.52 -27.60 1.59
N ARG A 40 -18.27 -27.58 1.12
CA ARG A 40 -17.83 -26.86 -0.06
C ARG A 40 -17.82 -27.78 -1.27
N GLU A 41 -17.93 -27.14 -2.42
CA GLU A 41 -17.78 -27.79 -3.71
C GLU A 41 -16.35 -27.57 -4.20
N HIS A 42 -15.74 -28.56 -4.83
CA HIS A 42 -14.41 -28.45 -5.39
C HIS A 42 -14.42 -28.95 -6.83
N LEU A 43 -13.42 -28.53 -7.60
CA LEU A 43 -13.33 -28.86 -9.00
C LEU A 43 -11.97 -29.48 -9.33
N ALA A 44 -11.93 -30.33 -10.34
CA ALA A 44 -10.70 -30.79 -10.96
C ALA A 44 -10.76 -30.61 -12.47
N LEU A 45 -9.82 -29.86 -13.05
CA LEU A 45 -9.60 -29.82 -14.49
C LEU A 45 -8.56 -30.89 -14.84
N VAL A 46 -8.96 -31.87 -15.67
CA VAL A 46 -8.12 -33.00 -16.07
C VAL A 46 -7.82 -32.91 -17.57
N MET A 47 -6.55 -33.00 -17.93
CA MET A 47 -6.05 -33.06 -19.30
C MET A 47 -5.43 -34.42 -19.54
N GLY A 48 -5.75 -35.06 -20.67
CA GLY A 48 -5.19 -36.36 -21.05
C GLY A 48 -5.62 -37.51 -20.14
N ASP A 49 -4.87 -38.62 -20.22
CA ASP A 49 -5.05 -39.79 -19.36
C ASP A 49 -4.04 -39.74 -18.20
N VAL A 50 -4.54 -39.77 -16.96
CA VAL A 50 -3.74 -39.67 -15.73
C VAL A 50 -3.75 -40.98 -14.92
N ARG A 51 -4.37 -42.05 -15.43
CA ARG A 51 -4.67 -43.29 -14.68
C ARG A 51 -3.47 -44.22 -14.47
N ASP A 52 -2.40 -44.03 -15.24
CA ASP A 52 -1.09 -44.62 -14.93
C ASP A 52 -0.53 -44.08 -13.60
N GLY A 53 -1.09 -42.98 -13.09
CA GLY A 53 -0.92 -42.51 -11.71
C GLY A 53 0.45 -41.91 -11.38
N GLU A 54 1.43 -42.08 -12.25
CA GLU A 54 2.82 -41.70 -12.00
C GLU A 54 3.19 -40.32 -12.56
N ALA A 55 3.94 -39.56 -11.75
CA ALA A 55 4.55 -38.26 -12.06
C ALA A 55 3.60 -37.29 -12.80
N VAL A 56 2.32 -37.24 -12.40
CA VAL A 56 1.31 -36.38 -13.03
C VAL A 56 1.65 -34.92 -12.76
N LEU A 57 1.60 -34.05 -13.78
CA LEU A 57 1.76 -32.61 -13.58
C LEU A 57 0.51 -32.06 -12.89
N VAL A 58 0.65 -31.60 -11.65
CA VAL A 58 -0.49 -31.20 -10.82
C VAL A 58 -0.33 -29.78 -10.31
N ARG A 59 -1.42 -29.01 -10.35
CA ARG A 59 -1.57 -27.73 -9.65
C ARG A 59 -2.71 -27.83 -8.64
N VAL A 60 -2.41 -27.68 -7.35
CA VAL A 60 -3.44 -27.46 -6.33
C VAL A 60 -3.67 -25.96 -6.16
N HIS A 61 -4.74 -25.45 -6.73
CA HIS A 61 -5.11 -24.04 -6.74
C HIS A 61 -6.12 -23.74 -5.63
N SER A 62 -5.88 -22.66 -4.87
CA SER A 62 -6.87 -22.11 -3.94
C SER A 62 -7.62 -21.02 -4.67
N GLU A 63 -8.95 -21.09 -4.66
CA GLU A 63 -9.83 -20.09 -5.28
C GLU A 63 -9.42 -18.65 -4.92
N CYS A 64 -9.35 -17.82 -5.94
CA CYS A 64 -9.16 -16.38 -5.81
C CYS A 64 -10.07 -15.70 -6.83
N MET A 65 -11.35 -15.53 -6.53
CA MET A 65 -12.34 -14.98 -7.45
C MET A 65 -11.89 -13.63 -8.05
N THR A 66 -11.29 -12.77 -7.23
CA THR A 66 -10.76 -11.48 -7.70
C THR A 66 -9.66 -11.63 -8.76
N GLY A 67 -8.76 -12.61 -8.60
CA GLY A 67 -7.66 -12.85 -9.54
C GLY A 67 -8.09 -13.71 -10.72
N ASP A 68 -8.78 -14.83 -10.44
CA ASP A 68 -9.13 -15.87 -11.39
C ASP A 68 -10.26 -15.43 -12.35
N THR A 69 -11.24 -14.65 -11.87
CA THR A 69 -12.42 -14.23 -12.66
C THR A 69 -12.31 -12.80 -13.16
N PHE A 70 -11.86 -11.87 -12.31
CA PHE A 70 -11.80 -10.44 -12.65
C PHE A 70 -10.41 -9.93 -13.06
N GLY A 71 -9.39 -10.79 -13.05
CA GLY A 71 -8.04 -10.39 -13.45
C GLY A 71 -7.37 -9.38 -12.52
N SER A 72 -7.70 -9.39 -11.22
CA SER A 72 -7.10 -8.50 -10.25
C SER A 72 -5.58 -8.67 -10.23
N LEU A 73 -4.88 -7.54 -10.39
CA LEU A 73 -3.43 -7.46 -10.32
C LEU A 73 -2.89 -7.47 -8.87
N ARG A 74 -3.72 -7.38 -7.82
CA ARG A 74 -3.21 -7.35 -6.43
C ARG A 74 -2.48 -8.62 -5.99
N CYS A 75 -2.70 -9.73 -6.68
CA CYS A 75 -2.06 -11.01 -6.39
C CYS A 75 -1.71 -11.73 -7.69
N ASP A 76 -0.86 -12.75 -7.60
CA ASP A 76 -0.43 -13.58 -8.72
C ASP A 76 -1.33 -14.82 -8.95
N CYS A 77 -2.48 -14.93 -8.27
CA CYS A 77 -3.30 -16.15 -8.33
C CYS A 77 -3.86 -16.45 -9.74
N GLY A 78 -4.45 -15.45 -10.39
CA GLY A 78 -5.04 -15.64 -11.73
C GLY A 78 -3.98 -16.01 -12.78
N GLU A 79 -2.82 -15.33 -12.72
CA GLU A 79 -1.67 -15.64 -13.55
C GLU A 79 -1.19 -17.09 -13.32
N GLN A 80 -0.99 -17.49 -12.06
CA GLN A 80 -0.58 -18.85 -11.73
C GLN A 80 -1.58 -19.91 -12.21
N LEU A 81 -2.88 -19.63 -12.19
CA LEU A 81 -3.91 -20.54 -12.73
C LEU A 81 -3.74 -20.70 -14.23
N HIS A 82 -3.63 -19.59 -14.96
CA HIS A 82 -3.46 -19.59 -16.42
C HIS A 82 -2.14 -20.25 -16.85
N THR A 83 -1.02 -19.95 -16.20
CA THR A 83 0.26 -20.62 -16.46
C THR A 83 0.18 -22.13 -16.20
N ALA A 84 -0.53 -22.55 -15.14
CA ALA A 84 -0.73 -23.97 -14.88
C ALA A 84 -1.57 -24.65 -15.97
N MET A 85 -2.65 -24.01 -16.43
CA MET A 85 -3.47 -24.51 -17.55
C MET A 85 -2.64 -24.65 -18.82
N GLN A 86 -1.83 -23.64 -19.15
CA GLN A 86 -0.95 -23.66 -20.31
C GLN A 86 0.07 -24.81 -20.21
N ARG A 87 0.82 -24.91 -19.11
CA ARG A 87 1.85 -25.97 -18.94
C ARG A 87 1.27 -27.37 -18.97
N ILE A 88 0.09 -27.58 -18.39
CA ILE A 88 -0.60 -28.87 -18.42
C ILE A 88 -1.07 -29.19 -19.85
N ALA A 89 -1.56 -28.21 -20.58
CA ALA A 89 -1.94 -28.40 -21.98
C ALA A 89 -0.72 -28.72 -22.87
N GLU A 90 0.40 -28.02 -22.68
CA GLU A 90 1.67 -28.28 -23.37
C GLU A 90 2.21 -29.69 -23.08
N ALA A 91 2.07 -30.16 -21.84
CA ALA A 91 2.42 -31.53 -21.47
C ALA A 91 1.43 -32.59 -22.00
N GLY A 92 0.22 -32.17 -22.41
CA GLY A 92 -0.87 -33.04 -22.85
C GLY A 92 -1.48 -33.94 -21.76
N ARG A 93 -0.99 -33.84 -20.52
CA ARG A 93 -1.38 -34.69 -19.38
C ARG A 93 -1.20 -33.93 -18.06
N GLY A 94 -2.25 -33.85 -17.25
CA GLY A 94 -2.16 -33.23 -15.91
C GLY A 94 -3.49 -32.89 -15.27
N VAL A 95 -3.43 -32.38 -14.03
CA VAL A 95 -4.61 -32.05 -13.21
C VAL A 95 -4.45 -30.67 -12.55
N ILE A 96 -5.47 -29.84 -12.61
CA ILE A 96 -5.63 -28.68 -11.72
C ILE A 96 -6.74 -28.99 -10.73
N VAL A 97 -6.39 -29.13 -9.46
CA VAL A 97 -7.36 -29.21 -8.37
C VAL A 97 -7.70 -27.78 -7.94
N TYR A 98 -8.94 -27.35 -8.14
CA TYR A 98 -9.43 -26.03 -7.75
C TYR A 98 -10.24 -26.16 -6.46
N LEU A 99 -9.60 -25.82 -5.35
CA LEU A 99 -10.21 -25.83 -4.03
C LEU A 99 -10.91 -24.49 -3.79
N ARG A 100 -12.22 -24.53 -3.48
CA ARG A 100 -13.02 -23.35 -3.16
C ARG A 100 -12.72 -22.85 -1.74
N GLN A 101 -11.56 -22.22 -1.59
CA GLN A 101 -11.03 -21.71 -0.32
C GLN A 101 -10.45 -20.30 -0.48
N GLU A 102 -11.33 -19.38 -0.84
CA GLU A 102 -11.05 -17.95 -0.99
C GLU A 102 -10.41 -17.33 0.28
N GLY A 103 -9.54 -16.34 0.06
CA GLY A 103 -8.95 -15.53 1.12
C GLY A 103 -7.96 -16.28 2.02
N ARG A 104 -7.44 -17.43 1.59
CA ARG A 104 -6.70 -18.37 2.47
C ARG A 104 -7.57 -19.03 3.54
N GLY A 105 -8.84 -19.27 3.21
CA GLY A 105 -9.78 -19.99 4.09
C GLY A 105 -10.84 -19.09 4.73
N ILE A 106 -10.56 -17.79 4.88
CA ILE A 106 -11.44 -16.82 5.56
C ILE A 106 -12.63 -16.35 4.72
N GLY A 107 -12.63 -16.65 3.42
CA GLY A 107 -13.70 -16.28 2.48
C GLY A 107 -13.56 -14.88 1.89
N LEU A 108 -14.38 -14.61 0.87
CA LEU A 108 -14.28 -13.40 0.04
C LEU A 108 -14.52 -12.11 0.83
N ALA A 109 -15.55 -12.06 1.67
CA ALA A 109 -15.91 -10.83 2.38
C ALA A 109 -14.77 -10.38 3.32
N GLN A 110 -14.16 -11.33 4.05
CA GLN A 110 -13.04 -11.04 4.95
C GLN A 110 -11.78 -10.70 4.17
N LYS A 111 -11.53 -11.36 3.03
CA LYS A 111 -10.44 -10.97 2.12
C LYS A 111 -10.57 -9.52 1.66
N LEU A 112 -11.77 -9.08 1.27
CA LEU A 112 -11.99 -7.69 0.84
C LEU A 112 -11.79 -6.70 2.00
N ARG A 113 -12.16 -7.07 3.23
CA ARG A 113 -11.82 -6.26 4.42
C ARG A 113 -10.32 -6.21 4.68
N ALA A 114 -9.62 -7.34 4.53
CA ALA A 114 -8.17 -7.39 4.66
C ALA A 114 -7.48 -6.54 3.57
N TYR A 115 -8.06 -6.48 2.37
CA TYR A 115 -7.62 -5.58 1.31
C TYR A 115 -7.79 -4.12 1.68
N ASN A 116 -8.93 -3.73 2.27
CA ASN A 116 -9.11 -2.36 2.74
C ASN A 116 -8.08 -1.99 3.81
N LEU A 117 -7.81 -2.88 4.76
CA LEU A 117 -6.75 -2.68 5.76
C LEU A 117 -5.35 -2.62 5.11
N GLN A 118 -5.10 -3.38 4.05
CA GLN A 118 -3.86 -3.28 3.29
C GLN A 118 -3.74 -1.94 2.55
N ASP A 119 -4.85 -1.46 1.98
CA ASP A 119 -4.94 -0.12 1.41
C ASP A 119 -4.73 0.97 2.49
N ASP A 120 -5.05 0.65 3.75
CA ASP A 120 -4.77 1.44 4.95
C ASP A 120 -3.32 1.29 5.47
N GLY A 121 -2.47 0.52 4.79
CA GLY A 121 -1.03 0.42 5.04
C GLY A 121 -0.60 -0.72 5.95
N TYR A 122 -1.53 -1.56 6.42
CA TYR A 122 -1.19 -2.79 7.14
C TYR A 122 -0.67 -3.84 6.15
N ASP A 123 0.36 -4.61 6.50
CA ASP A 123 0.73 -5.72 5.62
C ASP A 123 -0.32 -6.85 5.64
N THR A 124 -0.21 -7.80 4.72
CA THR A 124 -1.19 -8.90 4.60
C THR A 124 -1.32 -9.73 5.88
N VAL A 125 -0.26 -9.84 6.70
CA VAL A 125 -0.31 -10.59 7.96
C VAL A 125 -0.99 -9.76 9.05
N GLU A 126 -0.61 -8.49 9.18
CA GLU A 126 -1.20 -7.55 10.14
C GLU A 126 -2.70 -7.35 9.89
N ALA A 127 -3.10 -7.17 8.63
CA ALA A 127 -4.49 -7.03 8.25
C ALA A 127 -5.33 -8.25 8.66
N ASN A 128 -4.81 -9.47 8.51
CA ASN A 128 -5.51 -10.68 8.92
C ASN A 128 -5.58 -10.81 10.45
N LEU A 129 -4.50 -10.49 11.17
CA LEU A 129 -4.48 -10.51 12.64
C LEU A 129 -5.45 -9.49 13.24
N LEU A 130 -5.55 -8.29 12.65
CA LEU A 130 -6.52 -7.26 13.05
C LEU A 130 -7.97 -7.71 12.86
N LEU A 131 -8.24 -8.54 11.86
CA LEU A 131 -9.54 -9.13 11.61
C LEU A 131 -9.81 -10.40 12.43
N GLY A 132 -8.86 -10.83 13.28
CA GLY A 132 -8.98 -12.00 14.14
C GLY A 132 -8.72 -13.34 13.45
N HIS A 133 -8.04 -13.34 12.29
CA HIS A 133 -7.75 -14.53 11.49
C HIS A 133 -6.28 -14.95 11.59
N GLN A 134 -6.01 -16.24 11.34
CA GLN A 134 -4.63 -16.71 11.16
C GLN A 134 -4.06 -16.24 9.82
N ALA A 135 -2.74 -16.27 9.68
CA ALA A 135 -2.07 -15.90 8.43
C ALA A 135 -2.41 -16.84 7.25
N ASP A 136 -2.80 -18.09 7.55
CA ASP A 136 -3.22 -19.10 6.58
C ASP A 136 -4.11 -20.16 7.26
N GLU A 137 -5.37 -20.30 6.85
CA GLU A 137 -6.35 -21.26 7.41
C GLU A 137 -6.71 -22.37 6.40
N ARG A 138 -5.86 -22.60 5.40
CA ARG A 138 -6.13 -23.55 4.33
C ARG A 138 -5.86 -24.98 4.74
N GLU A 139 -6.77 -25.85 4.36
CA GLU A 139 -6.63 -27.30 4.47
C GLU A 139 -6.47 -27.93 3.07
N TYR A 140 -5.70 -29.02 2.96
CA TYR A 140 -5.39 -29.66 1.69
C TYR A 140 -5.85 -31.12 1.58
N TRP A 141 -6.55 -31.66 2.58
CA TRP A 141 -7.10 -33.02 2.56
C TRP A 141 -7.99 -33.26 1.33
N ALA A 142 -8.74 -32.24 0.89
CA ALA A 142 -9.63 -32.35 -0.26
C ALA A 142 -8.85 -32.58 -1.56
N ALA A 143 -7.67 -31.97 -1.69
CA ALA A 143 -6.82 -32.21 -2.85
C ALA A 143 -6.28 -33.65 -2.87
N ALA A 144 -5.90 -34.19 -1.71
CA ALA A 144 -5.47 -35.58 -1.61
C ALA A 144 -6.58 -36.55 -2.03
N GLY A 145 -7.81 -36.38 -1.51
CA GLY A 145 -8.96 -37.20 -1.90
C GLY A 145 -9.32 -37.09 -3.38
N ILE A 146 -9.26 -35.88 -3.95
CA ILE A 146 -9.51 -35.69 -5.40
C ILE A 146 -8.46 -36.42 -6.23
N LEU A 147 -7.18 -36.31 -5.88
CA LEU A 147 -6.10 -36.96 -6.62
C LEU A 147 -6.17 -38.49 -6.51
N GLN A 148 -6.55 -39.01 -5.34
CA GLN A 148 -6.79 -40.43 -5.12
C GLN A 148 -7.95 -40.96 -6.00
N ASP A 149 -9.09 -40.27 -6.05
CA ASP A 149 -10.23 -40.62 -6.92
C ASP A 149 -9.87 -40.60 -8.41
N LEU A 150 -8.94 -39.74 -8.81
CA LEU A 150 -8.41 -39.68 -10.18
C LEU A 150 -7.37 -40.76 -10.48
N GLY A 151 -6.98 -41.58 -9.49
CA GLY A 151 -5.95 -42.61 -9.63
C GLY A 151 -4.53 -42.06 -9.69
N VAL A 152 -4.29 -40.86 -9.15
CA VAL A 152 -2.98 -40.20 -9.15
C VAL A 152 -2.22 -40.56 -7.87
N HIS A 153 -1.09 -41.26 -8.02
CA HIS A 153 -0.27 -41.77 -6.93
C HIS A 153 0.97 -40.91 -6.66
N SER A 154 1.57 -40.36 -7.73
CA SER A 154 2.72 -39.48 -7.62
C SER A 154 2.61 -38.25 -8.53
N ILE A 155 3.08 -37.10 -8.04
CA ILE A 155 2.87 -35.80 -8.69
C ILE A 155 4.14 -35.00 -8.88
N ARG A 156 4.18 -34.27 -9.99
CA ARG A 156 5.05 -33.11 -10.22
C ARG A 156 4.25 -31.87 -9.87
N LEU A 157 4.51 -31.25 -8.72
CA LEU A 157 3.65 -30.23 -8.14
C LEU A 157 4.06 -28.81 -8.55
N LEU A 158 3.15 -28.09 -9.23
CA LEU A 158 3.26 -26.68 -9.60
C LEU A 158 3.00 -25.76 -8.40
N THR A 159 4.03 -25.45 -7.60
CA THR A 159 3.90 -24.61 -6.40
C THR A 159 5.17 -23.83 -6.02
N ASN A 160 4.96 -22.66 -5.43
CA ASN A 160 5.99 -21.89 -4.72
C ASN A 160 5.75 -21.84 -3.20
N ASN A 161 4.66 -22.43 -2.71
CA ASN A 161 4.34 -22.46 -1.29
C ASN A 161 4.91 -23.76 -0.66
N PRO A 162 5.93 -23.70 0.21
CA PRO A 162 6.49 -24.89 0.86
C PRO A 162 5.50 -25.57 1.81
N ALA A 163 4.66 -24.81 2.53
CA ALA A 163 3.65 -25.39 3.42
C ALA A 163 2.65 -26.29 2.65
N LYS A 164 2.40 -25.98 1.37
CA LYS A 164 1.58 -26.84 0.50
C LYS A 164 2.27 -28.18 0.18
N ILE A 165 3.60 -28.18 0.05
CA ILE A 165 4.37 -29.41 -0.17
C ILE A 165 4.28 -30.28 1.08
N GLU A 166 4.57 -29.70 2.25
CA GLU A 166 4.51 -30.37 3.54
C GLU A 166 3.12 -30.97 3.80
N HIS A 167 2.06 -30.15 3.74
CA HIS A 167 0.71 -30.63 3.99
C HIS A 167 0.24 -31.71 3.00
N LEU A 168 0.57 -31.61 1.70
CA LEU A 168 0.18 -32.66 0.74
C LEU A 168 0.95 -33.97 0.99
N SER A 169 2.23 -33.89 1.36
CA SER A 169 3.02 -35.07 1.74
C SER A 169 2.52 -35.72 3.03
N GLU A 170 2.11 -34.94 4.03
CA GLU A 170 1.47 -35.45 5.26
C GLU A 170 0.15 -36.17 4.99
N GLN A 171 -0.58 -35.77 3.93
CA GLN A 171 -1.78 -36.46 3.46
C GLN A 171 -1.48 -37.68 2.58
N GLY A 172 -0.21 -38.10 2.48
CA GLY A 172 0.21 -39.31 1.78
C GLY A 172 0.46 -39.16 0.28
N ILE A 173 0.48 -37.93 -0.25
CA ILE A 173 0.77 -37.70 -1.67
C ILE A 173 2.29 -37.75 -1.92
N VAL A 174 2.71 -38.60 -2.85
CA VAL A 174 4.11 -38.69 -3.27
C VAL A 174 4.44 -37.55 -4.23
N ILE A 175 5.24 -36.57 -3.79
CA ILE A 175 5.70 -35.45 -4.62
C ILE A 175 7.09 -35.80 -5.18
N VAL A 176 7.17 -36.18 -6.45
CA VAL A 176 8.43 -36.57 -7.11
C VAL A 176 9.25 -35.39 -7.60
N GLU A 177 8.59 -34.25 -7.85
CA GLU A 177 9.22 -33.02 -8.31
C GLU A 177 8.41 -31.81 -7.87
N ARG A 178 9.08 -30.75 -7.40
CA ARG A 178 8.48 -29.42 -7.31
C ARG A 178 8.77 -28.66 -8.60
N VAL A 179 7.73 -28.30 -9.33
CA VAL A 179 7.82 -27.45 -10.53
C VAL A 179 7.54 -26.00 -10.13
N PRO A 180 8.52 -25.08 -10.22
CA PRO A 180 8.32 -23.67 -9.86
C PRO A 180 7.40 -22.97 -10.86
N LEU A 181 6.63 -22.00 -10.34
CA LEU A 181 5.87 -21.04 -11.15
C LEU A 181 6.52 -19.67 -11.00
N GLN A 182 6.97 -19.09 -12.10
CA GLN A 182 7.60 -17.77 -12.05
C GLN A 182 6.50 -16.70 -12.15
N PRO A 183 6.29 -15.86 -11.13
CA PRO A 183 5.31 -14.78 -11.20
C PRO A 183 5.85 -13.62 -12.04
N HIS A 184 4.97 -12.88 -12.69
CA HIS A 184 5.30 -11.56 -13.22
C HIS A 184 5.18 -10.52 -12.11
N VAL A 185 6.30 -9.87 -11.78
CA VAL A 185 6.33 -8.79 -10.78
C VAL A 185 5.92 -7.48 -11.46
N HIS A 186 4.96 -6.77 -10.87
CA HIS A 186 4.57 -5.41 -11.26
C HIS A 186 4.18 -4.60 -10.02
N ALA A 187 3.91 -3.30 -10.18
CA ALA A 187 3.68 -2.39 -9.05
C ALA A 187 2.61 -2.90 -8.06
N GLU A 188 1.48 -3.40 -8.55
CA GLU A 188 0.36 -3.80 -7.69
C GLU A 188 0.52 -5.12 -6.92
N ASN A 189 1.45 -6.00 -7.31
CA ASN A 189 1.67 -7.28 -6.61
C ASN A 189 3.03 -7.37 -5.91
N ALA A 190 3.89 -6.36 -6.08
CA ALA A 190 5.22 -6.26 -5.54
C ALA A 190 5.31 -6.60 -4.03
N VAL A 191 4.61 -5.82 -3.21
CA VAL A 191 4.59 -5.94 -1.75
C VAL A 191 4.02 -7.29 -1.33
N TYR A 192 2.96 -7.72 -2.00
CA TYR A 192 2.34 -9.01 -1.74
C TYR A 192 3.29 -10.17 -2.00
N LEU A 193 4.04 -10.14 -3.12
CA LEU A 193 5.05 -11.14 -3.46
C LEU A 193 6.26 -11.09 -2.51
N GLN A 194 6.70 -9.90 -2.11
CA GLN A 194 7.78 -9.74 -1.15
C GLN A 194 7.39 -10.26 0.24
N THR A 195 6.20 -9.93 0.72
CA THR A 195 5.62 -10.47 1.96
C THR A 195 5.55 -11.99 1.93
N LYS A 196 5.20 -12.59 0.77
CA LYS A 196 5.21 -14.06 0.60
C LYS A 196 6.60 -14.66 0.82
N VAL A 197 7.67 -14.01 0.36
CA VAL A 197 9.05 -14.47 0.54
C VAL A 197 9.49 -14.28 1.99
N GLU A 198 9.42 -13.06 2.50
CA GLU A 198 10.02 -12.67 3.77
C GLU A 198 9.27 -13.21 4.98
N ARG A 199 7.94 -13.11 4.96
CA ARG A 199 7.09 -13.48 6.10
C ARG A 199 6.48 -14.87 5.97
N MET A 200 6.23 -15.34 4.75
CA MET A 200 5.56 -16.62 4.50
C MET A 200 6.46 -17.69 3.86
N ARG A 201 7.78 -17.42 3.81
CA ARG A 201 8.83 -18.37 3.39
C ARG A 201 8.60 -19.01 2.02
N HIS A 202 7.91 -18.35 1.09
CA HIS A 202 7.65 -18.92 -0.23
C HIS A 202 8.96 -19.11 -1.02
N LEU A 203 9.06 -20.24 -1.74
CA LEU A 203 10.18 -20.64 -2.59
C LEU A 203 10.16 -19.91 -3.95
N LEU A 204 10.06 -18.59 -3.89
CA LEU A 204 10.12 -17.70 -5.03
C LEU A 204 11.55 -17.20 -5.17
N GLN A 205 12.15 -17.50 -6.32
CA GLN A 205 13.22 -16.65 -6.82
C GLN A 205 12.53 -15.50 -7.53
N LEU A 206 12.24 -14.45 -6.77
CA LEU A 206 12.01 -13.17 -7.40
C LEU A 206 13.33 -12.87 -8.15
N PRO A 207 13.30 -12.41 -9.42
CA PRO A 207 14.49 -11.76 -9.97
C PRO A 207 15.00 -10.79 -8.90
N PRO A 208 16.33 -10.58 -8.72
CA PRO A 208 16.82 -9.59 -7.76
C PRO A 208 15.94 -8.41 -7.99
N VAL A 209 15.11 -8.07 -6.99
CA VAL A 209 14.04 -7.11 -7.20
C VAL A 209 14.82 -5.95 -7.79
N PRO A 210 14.67 -5.62 -9.09
CA PRO A 210 15.15 -4.32 -9.49
C PRO A 210 14.36 -3.43 -8.51
N ALA A 211 14.97 -2.43 -7.89
CA ALA A 211 14.33 -1.63 -6.85
C ALA A 211 13.09 -0.86 -7.40
N THR A 212 12.11 -1.58 -7.93
CA THR A 212 11.22 -1.27 -9.06
C THR A 212 9.89 -2.01 -8.91
N ALA A 213 9.60 -2.49 -7.71
CA ALA A 213 8.31 -3.03 -7.34
C ALA A 213 7.89 -2.21 -6.10
N MET A 214 7.37 -1.01 -6.37
CA MET A 214 7.15 0.16 -5.49
C MET A 214 8.25 1.23 -5.37
N GLY A 215 9.12 1.35 -6.38
CA GLY A 215 9.92 2.55 -6.59
C GLY A 215 9.97 2.87 -8.07
N MET A 216 9.39 4.00 -8.49
CA MET A 216 10.11 4.68 -9.57
C MET A 216 11.45 5.00 -8.94
N GLU A 217 12.55 4.63 -9.58
CA GLU A 217 13.82 5.24 -9.20
C GLU A 217 13.58 6.74 -9.26
N LEU A 218 13.54 7.35 -8.07
CA LEU A 218 13.78 8.76 -8.01
C LEU A 218 15.14 8.93 -8.70
N PRO A 219 15.24 9.78 -9.72
CA PRO A 219 16.51 10.07 -10.37
C PRO A 219 17.63 10.15 -9.33
N ALA A 220 18.82 9.59 -9.61
CA ALA A 220 19.90 9.54 -8.61
C ALA A 220 20.19 10.91 -7.97
N GLU A 221 19.99 12.00 -8.74
CA GLU A 221 20.02 13.37 -8.24
C GLU A 221 19.00 13.65 -7.13
N LEU A 222 17.76 13.18 -7.28
CA LEU A 222 16.71 13.32 -6.27
C LEU A 222 17.01 12.55 -4.98
N VAL A 223 17.55 11.34 -5.12
CA VAL A 223 17.99 10.54 -3.95
C VAL A 223 19.11 11.28 -3.23
N GLN A 224 20.11 11.77 -3.97
CA GLN A 224 21.21 12.55 -3.41
C GLN A 224 20.71 13.80 -2.70
N ARG A 225 19.81 14.57 -3.31
CA ARG A 225 19.21 15.78 -2.70
C ARG A 225 18.43 15.47 -1.43
N THR A 226 17.74 14.33 -1.39
CA THR A 226 17.01 13.89 -0.19
C THR A 226 17.98 13.55 0.95
N ASN A 227 19.11 12.90 0.65
CA ASN A 227 20.16 12.64 1.63
C ASN A 227 20.84 13.94 2.11
N ASP A 228 21.14 14.86 1.19
CA ASP A 228 21.73 16.17 1.51
C ASP A 228 20.78 17.00 2.38
N LEU A 229 19.47 16.92 2.12
CA LEU A 229 18.43 17.54 2.94
C LEU A 229 18.46 17.03 4.38
N GLN A 230 18.59 15.72 4.58
CA GLN A 230 18.67 15.13 5.92
C GLN A 230 19.93 15.58 6.66
N ALA A 231 21.07 15.63 5.98
CA ALA A 231 22.32 16.12 6.57
C ALA A 231 22.22 17.60 6.97
N ARG A 232 21.65 18.45 6.10
CA ARG A 232 21.37 19.86 6.38
C ARG A 232 20.41 20.03 7.55
N ALA A 233 19.37 19.22 7.61
CA ALA A 233 18.41 19.27 8.70
C ALA A 233 19.03 18.91 10.05
N ALA A 234 19.88 17.87 10.09
CA ALA A 234 20.62 17.51 11.29
C ALA A 234 21.54 18.66 11.76
N ALA A 235 22.30 19.26 10.84
CA ALA A 235 23.18 20.39 11.16
C ALA A 235 22.40 21.61 11.67
N TYR A 236 21.28 21.94 11.02
CA TYR A 236 20.41 23.04 11.44
C TYR A 236 19.83 22.80 12.84
N TYR A 237 19.37 21.58 13.14
CA TYR A 237 18.86 21.25 14.46
C TYR A 237 19.95 21.39 15.55
N THR A 238 21.17 20.91 15.29
CA THR A 238 22.30 21.07 16.22
C THR A 238 22.61 22.55 16.50
N GLN A 239 22.48 23.42 15.50
CA GLN A 239 22.77 24.85 15.64
C GLN A 239 21.63 25.62 16.33
N CYS A 240 20.38 25.33 15.96
CA CYS A 240 19.23 26.16 16.29
C CYS A 240 18.31 25.57 17.37
N ALA A 241 18.49 24.28 17.70
CA ALA A 241 17.59 23.48 18.55
C ALA A 241 16.12 23.55 18.10
N LYS A 242 15.89 23.74 16.79
CA LYS A 242 14.57 23.80 16.15
C LYS A 242 14.56 22.94 14.90
N PRO A 243 13.41 22.37 14.52
CA PRO A 243 13.31 21.56 13.31
C PRO A 243 13.66 22.38 12.06
N PHE A 244 14.39 21.75 11.14
CA PHE A 244 14.53 22.21 9.77
C PHE A 244 13.19 22.04 9.04
N VAL A 245 12.68 23.11 8.42
CA VAL A 245 11.37 23.12 7.79
C VAL A 245 11.49 23.02 6.27
N THR A 246 10.86 21.98 5.71
CA THR A 246 10.64 21.82 4.27
C THR A 246 9.17 22.07 3.96
N VAL A 247 8.86 23.08 3.15
CA VAL A 247 7.52 23.29 2.58
C VAL A 247 7.42 22.57 1.25
N THR A 248 6.35 21.80 1.08
CA THR A 248 6.11 21.04 -0.14
C THR A 248 4.64 21.02 -0.53
N TYR A 249 4.37 21.20 -1.83
CA TYR A 249 3.01 21.14 -2.37
C TYR A 249 3.03 20.85 -3.88
N ALA A 250 1.92 20.30 -4.36
CA ALA A 250 1.67 20.11 -5.78
C ALA A 250 0.63 21.10 -6.28
N GLN A 251 0.89 21.74 -7.41
CA GLN A 251 0.00 22.67 -8.06
C GLN A 251 -0.19 22.33 -9.54
N SER A 252 -1.30 22.76 -10.11
CA SER A 252 -1.49 22.83 -11.55
C SER A 252 -0.61 23.92 -12.17
N LEU A 253 -0.54 23.96 -13.51
CA LEU A 253 0.25 24.93 -14.26
C LEU A 253 -0.20 26.39 -14.01
N ASP A 254 -1.49 26.59 -13.73
CA ASP A 254 -2.09 27.87 -13.33
C ASP A 254 -1.99 28.17 -11.82
N GLY A 255 -1.31 27.32 -11.03
CA GLY A 255 -1.05 27.58 -9.61
C GLY A 255 -2.12 27.07 -8.63
N SER A 256 -3.05 26.24 -9.09
CA SER A 256 -4.14 25.72 -8.26
C SER A 256 -3.78 24.41 -7.55
N ILE A 257 -4.16 24.26 -6.28
CA ILE A 257 -3.95 23.03 -5.48
C ILE A 257 -5.23 22.19 -5.33
N ALA A 258 -6.39 22.79 -5.61
CA ALA A 258 -7.69 22.12 -5.58
C ALA A 258 -8.62 22.76 -6.61
N ALA A 259 -9.60 22.00 -7.11
CA ALA A 259 -10.68 22.56 -7.93
C ALA A 259 -11.69 23.34 -7.06
N ASN A 260 -12.54 24.17 -7.67
CA ASN A 260 -13.60 24.93 -6.98
C ASN A 260 -14.78 24.04 -6.49
N GLY A 261 -14.54 22.77 -6.16
CA GLY A 261 -15.53 21.79 -5.74
C GLY A 261 -15.03 20.91 -4.58
N SER A 262 -15.92 20.12 -4.00
CA SER A 262 -15.66 19.28 -2.81
C SER A 262 -15.00 17.92 -3.12
N ALA A 263 -14.72 17.61 -4.39
CA ALA A 263 -14.06 16.36 -4.76
C ALA A 263 -12.53 16.50 -4.66
N PRO A 264 -11.83 15.55 -4.01
CA PRO A 264 -10.38 15.54 -3.95
C PRO A 264 -9.79 15.53 -5.37
N LEU A 265 -8.88 16.47 -5.64
CA LEU A 265 -8.21 16.54 -6.93
C LEU A 265 -6.84 15.85 -6.84
N GLN A 266 -6.74 14.66 -7.44
CA GLN A 266 -5.43 14.04 -7.64
C GLN A 266 -4.70 14.80 -8.77
N LEU A 267 -3.74 15.63 -8.37
CA LEU A 267 -2.92 16.45 -9.27
C LEU A 267 -1.71 15.67 -9.77
N SER A 268 -0.88 15.18 -8.85
CA SER A 268 0.44 14.60 -9.15
C SER A 268 0.37 13.26 -9.87
N GLY A 269 1.29 13.07 -10.83
CA GLY A 269 1.56 11.78 -11.43
C GLY A 269 2.30 10.82 -10.48
N PRO A 270 2.43 9.53 -10.87
CA PRO A 270 3.10 8.52 -10.06
C PRO A 270 4.50 8.99 -9.60
N VAL A 271 5.36 9.39 -10.55
CA VAL A 271 6.47 10.36 -10.44
C VAL A 271 6.63 11.03 -9.08
N SER A 272 5.94 12.16 -9.03
CA SER A 272 5.90 13.11 -7.95
C SER A 272 5.27 12.54 -6.67
N MET A 273 4.35 11.57 -6.76
CA MET A 273 3.80 10.92 -5.58
C MET A 273 4.87 10.10 -4.85
N ALA A 274 5.66 9.30 -5.56
CA ALA A 274 6.77 8.55 -4.94
C ALA A 274 7.81 9.51 -4.33
N MET A 275 8.12 10.61 -5.02
CA MET A 275 9.00 11.66 -4.49
C MET A 275 8.47 12.26 -3.18
N THR A 276 7.17 12.58 -3.15
CA THR A 276 6.52 13.12 -1.93
C THR A 276 6.62 12.12 -0.79
N HIS A 277 6.46 10.82 -1.05
CA HIS A 277 6.64 9.78 -0.03
C HIS A 277 8.09 9.61 0.43
N ALA A 278 9.07 9.75 -0.46
CA ALA A 278 10.49 9.76 -0.07
C ALA A 278 10.84 10.98 0.79
N LEU A 279 10.28 12.15 0.45
CA LEU A 279 10.38 13.34 1.30
C LEU A 279 9.74 13.08 2.68
N ARG A 280 8.57 12.44 2.76
CA ARG A 280 7.97 12.06 4.04
C ARG A 280 8.88 11.15 4.86
N ALA A 281 9.47 10.13 4.25
CA ALA A 281 10.44 9.24 4.91
C ALA A 281 11.71 9.97 5.36
N ALA A 282 12.08 11.05 4.67
CA ALA A 282 13.27 11.82 4.98
C ALA A 282 13.11 12.76 6.19
N HIS A 283 11.88 13.01 6.64
CA HIS A 283 11.60 13.92 7.76
C HIS A 283 11.18 13.18 9.02
N ASP A 284 11.54 13.74 10.18
CA ASP A 284 11.13 13.19 11.48
C ASP A 284 9.62 13.43 11.75
N ALA A 285 9.05 14.52 11.21
CA ALA A 285 7.65 14.87 11.33
C ALA A 285 7.04 15.39 10.02
N ILE A 286 5.73 15.23 9.88
CA ILE A 286 4.90 15.81 8.82
C ILE A 286 3.83 16.68 9.46
N LEU A 287 3.63 17.88 8.93
CA LEU A 287 2.72 18.87 9.46
C LEU A 287 1.71 19.31 8.40
N VAL A 288 0.43 19.30 8.77
CA VAL A 288 -0.67 19.84 7.96
C VAL A 288 -1.56 20.75 8.80
N GLY A 289 -2.33 21.62 8.14
CA GLY A 289 -3.43 22.31 8.81
C GLY A 289 -4.68 21.43 8.93
N VAL A 290 -5.54 21.68 9.93
CA VAL A 290 -6.82 20.96 10.07
C VAL A 290 -7.71 21.05 8.83
N GLY A 291 -7.58 22.12 8.04
CA GLY A 291 -8.31 22.26 6.76
C GLY A 291 -8.06 21.08 5.81
N THR A 292 -6.81 20.60 5.73
CA THR A 292 -6.43 19.42 4.94
C THR A 292 -7.06 18.15 5.50
N VAL A 293 -7.13 18.03 6.84
CA VAL A 293 -7.80 16.88 7.48
C VAL A 293 -9.30 16.87 7.18
N LEU A 294 -9.95 18.03 7.26
CA LEU A 294 -11.38 18.16 6.99
C LEU A 294 -11.74 17.94 5.52
N ALA A 295 -10.84 18.28 4.60
CA ALA A 295 -11.06 18.14 3.17
C ALA A 295 -10.73 16.73 2.65
N ASP A 296 -9.58 16.19 3.05
CA ASP A 296 -8.99 15.00 2.41
C ASP A 296 -8.89 13.78 3.35
N ASP A 297 -9.04 13.99 4.67
CA ASP A 297 -8.85 12.99 5.73
C ASP A 297 -7.60 12.11 5.49
N PRO A 298 -6.39 12.70 5.35
CA PRO A 298 -5.20 11.99 4.92
C PRO A 298 -4.63 11.09 6.02
N GLN A 299 -3.93 10.02 5.67
CA GLN A 299 -3.21 9.19 6.64
C GLN A 299 -1.81 9.74 7.00
N LEU A 300 -1.20 10.55 6.13
CA LEU A 300 0.15 11.11 6.30
C LEU A 300 1.27 10.06 6.49
N THR A 301 1.07 8.85 5.97
CA THR A 301 2.04 7.73 6.00
C THR A 301 3.00 7.73 4.81
N VAL A 302 4.04 6.91 4.92
CA VAL A 302 4.98 6.56 3.83
C VAL A 302 4.55 5.23 3.22
N ARG A 303 4.17 5.21 1.95
CA ARG A 303 3.63 4.02 1.26
C ARG A 303 4.29 3.75 -0.10
N LEU A 304 4.87 4.77 -0.72
CA LEU A 304 5.48 4.70 -2.06
C LEU A 304 7.02 4.91 -2.03
N ALA A 305 7.63 4.76 -0.85
CA ALA A 305 9.07 4.87 -0.66
C ALA A 305 9.48 4.01 0.54
N ALA A 306 10.75 3.64 0.62
CA ALA A 306 11.32 3.01 1.81
C ALA A 306 11.55 4.06 2.91
N GLY A 307 11.31 3.70 4.17
CA GLY A 307 11.62 4.52 5.33
C GLY A 307 10.52 4.52 6.39
N ASN A 308 10.79 5.19 7.51
CA ASN A 308 9.85 5.26 8.62
C ASN A 308 8.74 6.27 8.33
N HIS A 309 7.56 6.05 8.91
CA HIS A 309 6.52 7.08 8.91
C HIS A 309 6.98 8.28 9.74
N PRO A 310 6.82 9.51 9.23
CA PRO A 310 7.05 10.71 10.04
C PRO A 310 6.00 10.83 11.14
N GLN A 311 6.33 11.54 12.22
CA GLN A 311 5.37 11.91 13.26
C GLN A 311 4.29 12.86 12.67
N PRO A 312 3.00 12.48 12.62
CA PRO A 312 1.97 13.38 12.11
C PRO A 312 1.63 14.45 13.14
N VAL A 313 1.65 15.70 12.68
CA VAL A 313 1.33 16.91 13.44
C VAL A 313 0.23 17.67 12.70
N VAL A 314 -0.85 18.02 13.41
CA VAL A 314 -1.95 18.79 12.85
C VAL A 314 -2.08 20.11 13.60
N VAL A 315 -2.07 21.21 12.86
CA VAL A 315 -2.32 22.55 13.41
C VAL A 315 -3.81 22.85 13.36
N ASP A 316 -4.42 22.94 14.53
CA ASP A 316 -5.85 23.16 14.74
C ASP A 316 -6.12 24.07 15.94
N SER A 317 -5.97 25.37 15.71
CA SER A 317 -6.15 26.41 16.74
C SER A 317 -7.51 26.30 17.48
N ARG A 318 -8.57 25.82 16.83
CA ARG A 318 -9.94 25.75 17.39
C ARG A 318 -10.43 24.34 17.70
N LEU A 319 -9.56 23.33 17.61
CA LEU A 319 -9.88 21.93 17.91
C LEU A 319 -11.12 21.39 17.15
N ARG A 320 -11.17 21.64 15.84
CA ARG A 320 -12.16 21.15 14.87
C ARG A 320 -11.87 19.74 14.36
N PHE A 321 -10.73 19.15 14.71
CA PHE A 321 -10.27 17.85 14.26
C PHE A 321 -11.35 16.78 14.50
N PRO A 322 -11.75 15.99 13.49
CA PRO A 322 -12.87 15.07 13.63
C PRO A 322 -12.50 13.78 14.36
N LEU A 323 -13.38 13.28 15.23
CA LEU A 323 -13.22 12.02 15.98
C LEU A 323 -13.18 10.75 15.10
N HIS A 324 -13.48 10.88 13.81
CA HIS A 324 -13.44 9.79 12.83
C HIS A 324 -12.26 9.94 11.84
N ALA A 325 -11.36 10.90 12.05
CA ALA A 325 -10.20 11.06 11.17
C ALA A 325 -9.32 9.81 11.16
N ARG A 326 -8.87 9.40 9.97
CA ARG A 326 -7.94 8.29 9.77
C ARG A 326 -6.65 8.45 10.57
N LEU A 327 -6.22 9.68 10.83
CA LEU A 327 -5.04 10.00 11.64
C LEU A 327 -5.10 9.52 13.10
N LEU A 328 -6.29 9.27 13.66
CA LEU A 328 -6.40 8.68 15.00
C LEU A 328 -5.90 7.22 15.05
N HIS A 329 -5.86 6.56 13.89
CA HIS A 329 -5.35 5.20 13.73
C HIS A 329 -3.89 5.17 13.22
N HIS A 330 -3.22 6.32 13.13
CA HIS A 330 -1.83 6.37 12.67
C HIS A 330 -0.90 5.63 13.65
N PRO A 331 0.04 4.79 13.18
CA PRO A 331 0.87 3.95 14.05
C PRO A 331 1.75 4.71 15.05
N ARG A 332 2.02 5.99 14.79
CA ARG A 332 2.78 6.88 15.71
C ARG A 332 1.91 7.71 16.65
N GLY A 333 0.59 7.63 16.53
CA GLY A 333 -0.36 8.58 17.13
C GLY A 333 -0.23 9.98 16.51
N VAL A 334 -1.34 10.73 16.49
CA VAL A 334 -1.36 12.11 15.95
C VAL A 334 -1.09 13.14 17.05
N TRP A 335 -0.27 14.15 16.74
CA TRP A 335 -0.08 15.32 17.61
C TRP A 335 -0.94 16.48 17.11
N ILE A 336 -1.83 17.01 17.94
CA ILE A 336 -2.73 18.10 17.58
C ILE A 336 -2.31 19.36 18.33
N ALA A 337 -1.76 20.33 17.58
CA ALA A 337 -1.37 21.64 18.07
C ALA A 337 -2.57 22.59 18.10
N THR A 338 -2.85 23.18 19.25
CA THR A 338 -4.04 24.03 19.44
C THR A 338 -3.83 25.10 20.50
N THR A 339 -4.58 26.19 20.38
CA THR A 339 -4.68 27.27 21.39
C THR A 339 -5.87 27.06 22.32
N THR A 340 -6.74 26.09 22.02
CA THR A 340 -7.96 25.80 22.81
C THR A 340 -7.60 25.01 24.07
N GLU A 341 -8.18 25.41 25.20
CA GLU A 341 -8.06 24.71 26.49
C GLU A 341 -8.78 23.35 26.49
N ASP A 342 -8.56 22.57 27.55
CA ASP A 342 -9.18 21.25 27.69
C ASP A 342 -10.70 21.35 27.82
N GLY A 343 -11.40 20.56 27.01
CA GLY A 343 -12.84 20.40 27.04
C GLY A 343 -13.25 18.98 26.63
N ALA A 344 -14.55 18.71 26.60
CA ALA A 344 -15.07 17.37 26.29
C ALA A 344 -14.49 16.79 24.99
N HIS A 345 -14.36 17.62 23.95
CA HIS A 345 -13.81 17.20 22.66
C HIS A 345 -12.31 16.85 22.74
N ALA A 346 -11.52 17.61 23.51
CA ALA A 346 -10.10 17.32 23.74
C ALA A 346 -9.90 15.99 24.48
N VAL A 347 -10.74 15.73 25.49
CA VAL A 347 -10.72 14.48 26.25
C VAL A 347 -11.07 13.29 25.35
N GLN A 348 -12.06 13.44 24.48
CA GLN A 348 -12.41 12.41 23.51
C GLN A 348 -11.26 12.12 22.55
N LEU A 349 -10.65 13.15 21.95
CA LEU A 349 -9.50 12.98 21.05
C LEU A 349 -8.32 12.30 21.74
N ALA A 350 -8.01 12.68 22.99
CA ALA A 350 -6.96 12.05 23.78
C ALA A 350 -7.27 10.58 24.08
N SER A 351 -8.52 10.26 24.43
CA SER A 351 -8.97 8.87 24.64
C SER A 351 -8.91 8.02 23.37
N SER A 352 -8.98 8.65 22.20
CA SER A 352 -8.82 8.03 20.88
C SER A 352 -7.37 7.98 20.38
N GLY A 353 -6.39 8.34 21.22
CA GLY A 353 -4.96 8.19 20.91
C GLY A 353 -4.26 9.45 20.37
N ALA A 354 -4.94 10.59 20.32
CA ALA A 354 -4.29 11.85 19.95
C ALA A 354 -3.49 12.44 21.13
N THR A 355 -2.30 12.98 20.85
CA THR A 355 -1.54 13.79 21.81
C THR A 355 -1.83 15.26 21.57
N MET A 356 -2.24 15.96 22.62
CA MET A 356 -2.55 17.37 22.54
C MET A 356 -1.31 18.23 22.83
N LEU A 357 -0.97 19.15 21.92
CA LEU A 357 0.08 20.16 22.11
C LEU A 357 -0.60 21.52 22.36
N ARG A 358 -0.63 21.94 23.63
CA ARG A 358 -1.20 23.24 24.05
C ARG A 358 -0.16 24.32 23.83
N LEU A 359 -0.44 25.25 22.92
CA LEU A 359 0.50 26.28 22.49
C LEU A 359 -0.13 27.67 22.59
N PRO A 360 0.68 28.73 22.79
CA PRO A 360 0.18 30.09 22.77
C PRO A 360 -0.39 30.44 21.39
N GLY A 361 -1.35 31.37 21.39
CA GLY A 361 -1.86 31.97 20.18
C GLY A 361 -1.01 33.14 19.70
N ASP A 362 -0.98 33.36 18.39
CA ASP A 362 -0.53 34.60 17.78
C ASP A 362 -1.56 35.73 18.00
N GLY A 363 -1.32 36.90 17.38
CA GLY A 363 -2.20 38.06 17.49
C GLY A 363 -3.64 37.82 16.98
N ASP A 364 -3.85 36.79 16.16
CA ASP A 364 -5.14 36.42 15.57
C ASP A 364 -5.75 35.18 16.27
N GLY A 365 -5.12 34.69 17.34
CA GLY A 365 -5.55 33.51 18.09
C GLY A 365 -5.25 32.18 17.38
N HIS A 366 -4.44 32.20 16.32
CA HIS A 366 -3.92 30.99 15.68
C HIS A 366 -2.71 30.44 16.45
N VAL A 367 -2.42 29.15 16.36
CA VAL A 367 -1.22 28.58 17.00
C VAL A 367 0.04 29.33 16.56
N ASP A 368 0.83 29.83 17.52
CA ASP A 368 2.14 30.41 17.27
C ASP A 368 3.09 29.34 16.69
N LEU A 369 3.47 29.51 15.42
CA LEU A 369 4.33 28.56 14.71
C LEU A 369 5.76 28.53 15.26
N HIS A 370 6.28 29.64 15.81
CA HIS A 370 7.56 29.64 16.48
C HIS A 370 7.51 28.82 17.78
N ALA A 371 6.41 28.92 18.53
CA ALA A 371 6.20 28.08 19.72
C ALA A 371 6.07 26.61 19.36
N LEU A 372 5.32 26.29 18.29
CA LEU A 372 5.19 24.94 17.77
C LEU A 372 6.54 24.33 17.39
N LEU A 373 7.37 25.05 16.63
CA LEU A 373 8.69 24.55 16.23
C LEU A 373 9.62 24.34 17.44
N ARG A 374 9.54 25.18 18.49
CA ARG A 374 10.28 24.95 19.73
C ARG A 374 9.82 23.67 20.44
N GLU A 375 8.51 23.47 20.57
CA GLU A 375 7.92 22.28 21.20
C GLU A 375 8.33 21.00 20.46
N LEU A 376 8.25 21.00 19.13
CA LEU A 376 8.70 19.88 18.29
C LEU A 376 10.20 19.62 18.49
N GLY A 377 11.01 20.67 18.52
CA GLY A 377 12.45 20.55 18.75
C GLY A 377 12.79 19.96 20.12
N GLN A 378 12.09 20.35 21.18
CA GLN A 378 12.25 19.78 22.54
C GLN A 378 11.87 18.30 22.61
N ARG A 379 10.94 17.86 21.75
CA ARG A 379 10.55 16.45 21.60
C ARG A 379 11.49 15.65 20.70
N GLY A 380 12.59 16.24 20.24
CA GLY A 380 13.59 15.58 19.42
C GLY A 380 13.28 15.53 17.92
N VAL A 381 12.29 16.29 17.45
CA VAL A 381 12.02 16.42 16.01
C VAL A 381 13.08 17.34 15.40
N ARG A 382 13.92 16.80 14.51
CA ARG A 382 15.01 17.56 13.87
C ARG A 382 14.59 18.16 12.54
N SER A 383 13.56 17.59 11.90
CA SER A 383 13.05 18.06 10.61
C SER A 383 11.53 17.88 10.52
N VAL A 384 10.88 18.84 9.86
CA VAL A 384 9.44 18.82 9.61
C VAL A 384 9.14 19.14 8.16
N MET A 385 8.34 18.27 7.54
CA MET A 385 7.77 18.48 6.22
C MET A 385 6.38 19.12 6.38
N VAL A 386 6.18 20.32 5.85
CA VAL A 386 4.88 21.01 5.87
C VAL A 386 4.21 20.78 4.51
N GLU A 387 3.08 20.08 4.53
CA GLU A 387 2.28 19.73 3.34
C GLU A 387 0.85 20.23 3.52
N GLY A 388 0.17 20.49 2.40
CA GLY A 388 -1.29 20.64 2.36
C GLY A 388 -1.82 21.96 2.92
N GLY A 389 -2.86 22.49 2.27
CA GLY A 389 -3.62 23.66 2.72
C GLY A 389 -2.90 25.00 2.51
N ALA A 390 -3.43 25.83 1.61
CA ALA A 390 -2.83 27.13 1.26
C ALA A 390 -2.53 28.03 2.49
N GLN A 391 -3.39 27.98 3.52
CA GLN A 391 -3.22 28.79 4.73
C GLN A 391 -1.95 28.45 5.52
N ILE A 392 -1.70 27.16 5.82
CA ILE A 392 -0.54 26.78 6.64
C ILE A 392 0.76 27.03 5.87
N LEU A 393 0.80 26.68 4.58
CA LEU A 393 1.93 26.94 3.69
C LEU A 393 2.27 28.44 3.66
N SER A 394 1.24 29.28 3.51
CA SER A 394 1.41 30.74 3.46
C SER A 394 1.85 31.33 4.80
N SER A 395 1.43 30.78 5.94
CA SER A 395 1.93 31.22 7.26
C SER A 395 3.41 30.91 7.45
N PHE A 396 3.86 29.69 7.16
CA PHE A 396 5.28 29.33 7.26
C PHE A 396 6.17 30.22 6.37
N ILE A 397 5.72 30.56 5.17
CA ILE A 397 6.46 31.46 4.26
C ILE A 397 6.45 32.90 4.78
N ARG A 398 5.30 33.46 5.17
CA ARG A 398 5.20 34.84 5.69
C ARG A 398 6.03 35.06 6.96
N GLU A 399 6.08 34.05 7.83
CA GLU A 399 6.87 34.07 9.07
C GLU A 399 8.35 33.72 8.86
N ARG A 400 8.77 33.46 7.61
CA ARG A 400 10.17 33.12 7.24
C ARG A 400 10.72 31.90 7.98
N LEU A 401 9.86 30.90 8.18
CA LEU A 401 10.19 29.69 8.93
C LEU A 401 10.77 28.57 8.06
N VAL A 402 10.74 28.72 6.74
CA VAL A 402 11.10 27.67 5.77
C VAL A 402 12.59 27.69 5.45
N GLN A 403 13.24 26.52 5.39
CA GLN A 403 14.61 26.36 4.91
C GLN A 403 14.69 25.69 3.55
N GLN A 404 13.67 24.91 3.16
CA GLN A 404 13.58 24.24 1.87
C GLN A 404 12.19 24.35 1.28
N VAL A 405 12.10 24.67 -0.02
CA VAL A 405 10.86 24.63 -0.80
C VAL A 405 10.98 23.55 -1.87
N VAL A 406 9.94 22.73 -2.02
CA VAL A 406 9.78 21.75 -3.09
C VAL A 406 8.39 21.91 -3.70
N VAL A 407 8.31 22.28 -4.98
CA VAL A 407 7.05 22.50 -5.69
C VAL A 407 6.93 21.53 -6.83
N THR A 408 5.84 20.77 -6.87
CA THR A 408 5.49 19.96 -8.04
C THR A 408 4.52 20.75 -8.91
N VAL A 409 4.89 21.03 -10.16
CA VAL A 409 4.04 21.66 -11.18
C VAL A 409 3.54 20.59 -12.14
N VAL A 410 2.24 20.37 -12.13
CA VAL A 410 1.55 19.39 -12.98
C VAL A 410 1.09 20.08 -14.26
N PRO A 411 1.26 19.46 -15.45
CA PRO A 411 0.92 20.07 -16.76
C PRO A 411 -0.60 20.08 -17.03
N ARG A 412 -1.39 20.64 -16.09
CA ARG A 412 -2.86 20.76 -16.17
C ARG A 412 -3.28 22.18 -15.83
N LEU A 413 -4.40 22.63 -16.38
CA LEU A 413 -5.06 23.89 -16.00
C LEU A 413 -6.34 23.57 -15.21
N VAL A 414 -6.50 24.17 -14.03
CA VAL A 414 -7.60 23.83 -13.09
C VAL A 414 -8.52 25.02 -12.80
N GLY A 415 -7.98 26.23 -12.63
CA GLY A 415 -8.74 27.46 -12.33
C GLY A 415 -9.36 27.48 -10.93
N GLY A 416 -8.69 26.86 -9.96
CA GLY A 416 -9.20 26.61 -8.61
C GLY A 416 -8.49 27.38 -7.51
N LEU A 417 -8.36 26.77 -6.33
CA LEU A 417 -7.78 27.41 -5.15
C LEU A 417 -6.26 27.57 -5.32
N PRO A 418 -5.69 28.78 -5.19
CA PRO A 418 -4.25 28.98 -5.33
C PRO A 418 -3.45 28.29 -4.22
N ALA A 419 -2.23 27.85 -4.55
CA ALA A 419 -1.34 27.17 -3.62
C ALA A 419 -0.91 28.03 -2.43
N LEU A 420 -0.66 29.31 -2.70
CA LEU A 420 -0.18 30.27 -1.73
C LEU A 420 -1.03 31.53 -1.81
N ASP A 421 -1.44 32.02 -0.63
CA ASP A 421 -2.05 33.34 -0.46
C ASP A 421 -1.09 34.21 0.34
N LEU A 422 -0.19 34.88 -0.37
CA LEU A 422 0.81 35.76 0.22
C LEU A 422 0.32 37.22 0.31
N TYR A 423 -0.91 37.51 -0.13
CA TYR A 423 -1.48 38.87 -0.11
C TYR A 423 -2.11 39.17 1.26
N GLY A 424 -1.26 39.50 2.23
CA GLY A 424 -1.71 40.09 3.50
C GLY A 424 -2.01 41.59 3.39
N PRO A 425 -2.76 42.18 4.35
CA PRO A 425 -3.21 43.58 4.32
C PRO A 425 -2.10 44.67 4.42
N ARG A 426 -0.82 44.35 4.17
CA ARG A 426 0.31 45.30 4.32
C ARG A 426 1.42 45.22 3.28
N SER A 427 1.16 44.82 2.03
CA SER A 427 2.14 45.04 0.95
C SER A 427 1.71 46.19 0.02
N ARG A 428 2.18 47.41 0.31
CA ARG A 428 1.96 48.58 -0.56
C ARG A 428 2.70 48.51 -1.91
N ASN A 429 3.66 47.58 -2.06
CA ASN A 429 4.44 47.38 -3.29
C ASN A 429 4.34 45.94 -3.86
N GLY A 430 3.35 45.14 -3.42
CA GLY A 430 2.97 43.88 -4.06
C GLY A 430 3.92 42.67 -3.95
N ALA A 431 5.13 42.81 -3.41
CA ALA A 431 6.06 41.68 -3.24
C ALA A 431 6.34 41.36 -1.76
N THR A 432 6.31 40.09 -1.41
CA THR A 432 6.66 39.58 -0.07
C THR A 432 8.19 39.40 0.02
N PRO A 433 8.86 39.85 1.10
CA PRO A 433 10.28 39.54 1.34
C PRO A 433 10.53 38.01 1.29
N GLY A 434 11.60 37.56 0.62
CA GLY A 434 11.80 36.13 0.32
C GLY A 434 11.22 35.63 -1.01
N SER A 435 10.95 36.55 -1.94
CA SER A 435 10.33 36.26 -3.25
C SER A 435 11.23 35.49 -4.24
N ARG A 436 12.45 35.14 -3.85
CA ARG A 436 13.40 34.41 -4.70
C ARG A 436 13.91 33.14 -4.01
N LEU A 437 13.93 32.05 -4.76
CA LEU A 437 14.63 30.84 -4.37
C LEU A 437 16.09 30.89 -4.87
N LYS A 438 17.03 30.47 -4.02
CA LYS A 438 18.45 30.20 -4.34
C LYS A 438 18.72 28.70 -4.32
N GLU A 439 19.91 28.28 -4.75
CA GLU A 439 20.28 26.86 -4.87
C GLU A 439 19.23 26.05 -5.66
N LEU A 440 18.75 26.67 -6.74
CA LEU A 440 17.65 26.16 -7.56
C LEU A 440 18.04 24.90 -8.31
N ALA A 441 17.13 23.93 -8.31
CA ALA A 441 17.16 22.77 -9.17
C ALA A 441 15.77 22.49 -9.71
N TYR A 442 15.71 21.94 -10.91
CA TYR A 442 14.47 21.53 -11.54
C TYR A 442 14.69 20.23 -12.29
N PHE A 443 13.74 19.31 -12.18
CA PHE A 443 13.84 18.01 -12.84
C PHE A 443 12.46 17.50 -13.23
N PRO A 444 12.36 16.75 -14.35
CA PRO A 444 11.14 16.07 -14.71
C PRO A 444 10.87 14.91 -13.74
N ALA A 445 9.61 14.74 -13.35
CA ALA A 445 9.12 13.63 -12.57
C ALA A 445 7.93 12.98 -13.33
N GLY A 446 8.26 12.23 -14.38
CA GLY A 446 7.28 11.81 -15.37
C GLY A 446 6.86 13.01 -16.21
N ASP A 447 5.56 13.29 -16.27
CA ASP A 447 5.02 14.48 -16.96
C ASP A 447 5.03 15.75 -16.08
N ASP A 448 5.29 15.60 -14.78
CA ASP A 448 5.35 16.72 -13.83
C ASP A 448 6.74 17.38 -13.84
N LEU A 449 6.80 18.66 -13.49
CA LEU A 449 8.04 19.39 -13.24
C LEU A 449 8.20 19.63 -11.75
N VAL A 450 9.32 19.24 -11.15
CA VAL A 450 9.62 19.56 -9.77
C VAL A 450 10.60 20.70 -9.72
N VAL A 451 10.33 21.69 -8.87
CA VAL A 451 11.20 22.83 -8.57
C VAL A 451 11.64 22.72 -7.12
N TRP A 452 12.95 22.74 -6.90
CA TRP A 452 13.58 22.60 -5.60
C TRP A 452 14.46 23.83 -5.34
N GLY A 453 14.33 24.45 -4.17
CA GLY A 453 15.18 25.60 -3.85
C GLY A 453 15.00 26.12 -2.43
N GLU A 454 15.95 26.95 -2.00
CA GLU A 454 15.96 27.55 -0.67
C GLU A 454 15.42 28.98 -0.74
N PRO A 455 14.51 29.39 0.14
CA PRO A 455 14.08 30.78 0.17
C PRO A 455 15.23 31.71 0.59
N ASP A 456 15.41 32.79 -0.16
CA ASP A 456 16.35 33.84 0.20
C ASP A 456 15.71 34.87 1.13
N TRP A 457 15.85 34.65 2.44
CA TRP A 457 15.34 35.56 3.46
C TRP A 457 16.19 36.83 3.63
N SER A 458 17.30 36.98 2.90
CA SER A 458 18.08 38.20 2.92
C SER A 458 17.31 39.32 2.20
N CYS A 459 17.12 40.44 2.91
CA CYS A 459 16.61 41.69 2.39
C CYS A 459 17.41 42.81 3.03
#